data_AF-A0A537IHY5-F1
#
_entry.id   AF-A0A537IHY5-F1
#
_cell.length_a   1.000
_cell.length_b   1.000
_cell.length_c   1.000
_cell.angle_alpha   90.00
_cell.angle_beta   90.00
_cell.angle_gamma   90.00
#
_symmetry.space_group_name_H-M   'P 1'
#
loop_
_entity.id
_entity.type
_entity.pdbx_description
1 polymer ?
#
loop_
_entity_poly.entity_id
_entity_poly.type
_entity_poly.pdbx_seq_one_letter_code
_entity_poly.pdbx_strand_id
1 'polypeptide(L)'
;MAKANHLVMPVPMIKSPRSFLMLPVLILISHLLAAQSNISGIVNSYYKVIEVIPAKACVRLNTTIGLGYNDKAMIIQMKGASINTASSTSSSFGDTTSLNDAGNYEIGTICSISGDSVFFDYMFLNNYTVTGQVQLVRIPEYYSATVVDTLKAAPWNNTTGTGGVLAIFVDQDLVLNKPISADTIGYRGGIFRLSNGTCSNIPGATAYAYNPTSATQLGATKGEGVADVVITQAGGRGAPANGGGGGNNHNNGGAGGANLTAGGDGGGNSSSSGCSTPIQGKAGKALSSYGGKKIFMGGGGGAGHANNGFAASNGGGHGGGIVFIRALNIIGNGYKISANGQTGGPALSDGASGGGAGGTIILSASSYSGTMNITANGGQGGIEDDGLNINKCYASGGGGSGGVIYFSGSVPGGVTATASGGSAGPEINHDVSCNTAVASFPGLAGQVITSYTFRSSLVLSNSYCTNLLPVELVSFSAYFNAGKVVLSWKTVQPELVDHFVIERSEDAMHWIERNTVAADATKTVYGYEDLSPVPGNNFYRIKIFRKNNAVSYSGVRKVIAPLGNEVIAIYPNPASGKIFVSGLNSSSPFTVFDQMGKLIFEKKIITTQHIIEVDLPSLPKGVYLIRVGDTVKRLSIY
;
A
#
# COMPACT_ATOMS: atom_id res chain seq x y z
N MET A 1 89.04 -24.67 -50.79
CA MET A 1 88.43 -25.55 -51.81
C MET A 1 87.16 -24.85 -52.32
N ALA A 2 87.30 -24.10 -53.42
CA ALA A 2 86.52 -24.18 -54.68
C ALA A 2 85.06 -23.67 -54.57
N LYS A 3 84.79 -22.40 -54.99
CA LYS A 3 84.24 -21.94 -56.30
C LYS A 3 82.88 -22.56 -56.64
N ALA A 4 81.87 -21.92 -57.24
CA ALA A 4 81.45 -20.58 -57.63
C ALA A 4 80.14 -20.82 -58.46
N ASN A 5 79.18 -19.87 -58.52
CA ASN A 5 78.51 -19.41 -59.76
C ASN A 5 77.08 -18.86 -59.60
N HIS A 6 76.79 -18.01 -60.58
CA HIS A 6 75.78 -16.96 -60.74
C HIS A 6 74.33 -17.36 -61.07
N LEU A 7 73.43 -16.41 -60.75
CA LEU A 7 72.17 -15.96 -61.40
C LEU A 7 71.69 -16.68 -62.68
N VAL A 8 70.35 -16.88 -62.81
CA VAL A 8 69.41 -16.33 -63.85
C VAL A 8 67.93 -16.45 -63.36
N MET A 9 67.06 -15.47 -63.68
CA MET A 9 65.61 -15.31 -63.38
C MET A 9 64.67 -16.02 -64.44
N PRO A 10 63.33 -15.80 -64.61
CA PRO A 10 62.21 -15.25 -63.79
C PRO A 10 60.81 -16.00 -63.90
N VAL A 11 59.75 -15.44 -63.25
CA VAL A 11 58.26 -15.46 -63.57
C VAL A 11 57.38 -16.61 -62.98
N PRO A 12 56.07 -16.46 -62.61
CA PRO A 12 55.21 -15.27 -62.36
C PRO A 12 54.48 -15.21 -60.99
N MET A 13 54.01 -13.99 -60.66
CA MET A 13 52.94 -13.71 -59.68
C MET A 13 51.55 -14.14 -60.20
N ILE A 14 50.75 -14.76 -59.31
CA ILE A 14 49.27 -14.70 -59.37
C ILE A 14 48.79 -14.27 -57.97
N LYS A 15 48.26 -13.04 -57.88
CA LYS A 15 47.54 -12.54 -56.69
C LYS A 15 46.06 -12.92 -56.82
N SER A 16 45.52 -13.66 -55.86
CA SER A 16 44.08 -13.87 -55.71
C SER A 16 43.47 -12.75 -54.83
N PRO A 17 42.22 -12.33 -55.08
CA PRO A 17 41.55 -11.31 -54.29
C PRO A 17 41.02 -11.89 -52.97
N ARG A 18 41.32 -11.22 -51.86
CA ARG A 18 40.72 -11.51 -50.55
C ARG A 18 39.31 -10.90 -50.50
N SER A 19 38.30 -11.76 -50.59
CA SER A 19 36.92 -11.42 -50.25
C SER A 19 36.79 -11.24 -48.74
N PHE A 20 36.48 -10.01 -48.29
CA PHE A 20 36.07 -9.74 -46.92
C PHE A 20 34.61 -10.17 -46.75
N LEU A 21 34.37 -11.20 -45.93
CA LEU A 21 33.04 -11.58 -45.47
C LEU A 21 32.58 -10.53 -44.44
N MET A 22 31.66 -9.65 -44.81
CA MET A 22 30.97 -8.77 -43.86
C MET A 22 29.95 -9.61 -43.07
N LEU A 23 30.25 -9.91 -41.81
CA LEU A 23 29.24 -10.34 -40.83
C LEU A 23 28.37 -9.12 -40.47
N PRO A 24 27.02 -9.20 -40.52
CA PRO A 24 26.19 -8.15 -39.98
C PRO A 24 26.27 -8.20 -38.44
N VAL A 25 26.92 -7.21 -37.85
CA VAL A 25 26.86 -6.97 -36.40
C VAL A 25 25.47 -6.43 -36.11
N LEU A 26 24.61 -7.30 -35.56
CA LEU A 26 23.32 -6.91 -35.02
C LEU A 26 23.58 -6.07 -33.75
N ILE A 27 23.50 -4.75 -33.87
CA ILE A 27 23.60 -3.83 -32.73
C ILE A 27 22.29 -3.95 -31.94
N LEU A 28 22.30 -4.75 -30.87
CA LEU A 28 21.27 -4.70 -29.84
C LEU A 28 21.39 -3.35 -29.10
N ILE A 29 20.47 -2.43 -29.38
CA ILE A 29 20.33 -1.20 -28.61
C ILE A 29 19.63 -1.55 -27.29
N SER A 30 20.42 -1.89 -26.26
CA SER A 30 19.93 -2.03 -24.89
C SER A 30 19.52 -0.66 -24.35
N HIS A 31 18.24 -0.33 -24.42
CA HIS A 31 17.66 0.78 -23.68
C HIS A 31 17.69 0.40 -22.20
N LEU A 32 18.62 0.98 -21.43
CA LEU A 32 18.64 0.86 -19.96
C LEU A 32 17.42 1.61 -19.40
N LEU A 33 16.30 0.90 -19.30
CA LEU A 33 15.15 1.24 -18.49
C LEU A 33 15.63 1.55 -17.07
N ALA A 34 15.10 2.61 -16.45
CA ALA A 34 15.30 2.84 -15.02
C ALA A 34 14.94 1.55 -14.27
N ALA A 35 15.88 0.99 -13.50
CA ALA A 35 15.65 -0.26 -12.80
C ALA A 35 14.46 -0.09 -11.84
N GLN A 36 13.40 -0.84 -12.10
CA GLN A 36 12.21 -0.83 -11.28
C GLN A 36 12.49 -1.60 -9.98
N SER A 37 12.12 -1.05 -8.81
CA SER A 37 12.36 -1.71 -7.53
C SER A 37 11.46 -2.92 -7.36
N ASN A 38 12.03 -4.12 -7.19
CA ASN A 38 11.24 -5.32 -6.94
C ASN A 38 10.72 -5.33 -5.50
N ILE A 39 9.40 -5.41 -5.33
CA ILE A 39 8.72 -5.44 -4.02
C ILE A 39 7.90 -6.72 -3.87
N SER A 40 7.84 -7.25 -2.64
CA SER A 40 7.09 -8.45 -2.29
C SER A 40 6.92 -8.56 -0.76
N GLY A 41 6.06 -9.48 -0.30
CA GLY A 41 5.92 -9.78 1.12
C GLY A 41 5.33 -8.63 1.92
N ILE A 42 5.75 -8.50 3.18
CA ILE A 42 5.31 -7.41 4.07
C ILE A 42 6.34 -6.27 3.99
N VAL A 43 5.89 -5.12 3.49
CA VAL A 43 6.74 -3.92 3.32
C VAL A 43 6.49 -2.82 4.36
N ASN A 44 5.39 -2.91 5.10
CA ASN A 44 5.07 -1.97 6.16
C ASN A 44 5.64 -2.41 7.51
N SER A 45 6.03 -1.44 8.32
CA SER A 45 6.31 -1.61 9.75
C SER A 45 5.23 -0.93 10.57
N TYR A 46 4.82 -1.57 11.68
CA TYR A 46 3.70 -1.14 12.50
C TYR A 46 4.15 -0.85 13.93
N TYR A 47 3.69 0.27 14.47
CA TYR A 47 4.08 0.74 15.80
C TYR A 47 2.84 1.06 16.61
N LYS A 48 2.79 0.55 17.85
CA LYS A 48 1.73 0.90 18.79
C LYS A 48 1.98 2.32 19.27
N VAL A 49 1.01 3.19 19.07
CA VAL A 49 1.03 4.53 19.66
C VAL A 49 0.64 4.39 21.14
N ILE A 50 1.45 4.95 22.03
CA ILE A 50 1.21 4.94 23.49
C ILE A 50 0.74 6.29 24.02
N GLU A 51 1.02 7.38 23.30
CA GLU A 51 0.55 8.73 23.60
C GLU A 51 0.43 9.55 22.30
N VAL A 52 -0.55 10.45 22.24
CA VAL A 52 -0.69 11.44 21.16
C VAL A 52 -0.65 12.82 21.78
N ILE A 53 0.20 13.70 21.24
CA ILE A 53 0.43 15.06 21.74
C ILE A 53 0.14 16.04 20.59
N PRO A 54 -1.14 16.38 20.33
CA PRO A 54 -1.53 17.17 19.15
C PRO A 54 -0.87 18.54 19.09
N ALA A 55 -0.72 19.21 20.24
CA ALA A 55 -0.08 20.53 20.32
C ALA A 55 1.37 20.56 19.81
N LYS A 56 2.01 19.39 19.69
CA LYS A 56 3.39 19.23 19.20
C LYS A 56 3.48 18.48 17.88
N ALA A 57 2.35 18.11 17.27
CA ALA A 57 2.29 17.17 16.15
C ALA A 57 3.15 15.92 16.42
N CYS A 58 2.98 15.32 17.61
CA CYS A 58 3.86 14.27 18.11
C CYS A 58 3.05 13.06 18.55
N VAL A 59 3.60 11.87 18.29
CA VAL A 59 3.15 10.62 18.91
C VAL A 59 4.31 9.98 19.65
N ARG A 60 4.02 9.26 20.73
CA ARG A 60 5.00 8.37 21.36
C ARG A 60 4.70 6.93 21.00
N LEU A 61 5.74 6.16 20.76
CA LEU A 61 5.62 4.78 20.28
C LEU A 61 6.21 3.79 21.28
N ASN A 62 5.77 2.52 21.20
CA ASN A 62 6.40 1.44 21.96
C ASN A 62 7.85 1.16 21.52
N THR A 63 8.21 1.51 20.29
CA THR A 63 9.56 1.47 19.72
C THR A 63 9.65 2.42 18.53
N THR A 64 10.83 2.94 18.23
CA THR A 64 11.11 3.80 17.06
C THR A 64 12.10 3.15 16.10
N ILE A 65 12.53 1.91 16.36
CA ILE A 65 13.48 1.18 15.51
C ILE A 65 12.90 1.01 14.10
N GLY A 66 13.66 1.42 13.10
CA GLY A 66 13.25 1.33 11.69
C GLY A 66 12.44 2.53 11.18
N LEU A 67 12.22 3.56 12.02
CA LEU A 67 11.77 4.88 11.59
C LEU A 67 12.96 5.81 11.39
N GLY A 68 12.86 6.70 10.41
CA GLY A 68 13.87 7.70 10.10
C GLY A 68 13.27 9.08 9.85
N TYR A 69 14.16 10.07 9.81
CA TYR A 69 13.84 11.40 9.32
C TYR A 69 13.30 11.33 7.88
N ASN A 70 12.30 12.14 7.57
CA ASN A 70 11.55 12.21 6.30
C ASN A 70 10.71 11.00 5.91
N ASP A 71 10.67 9.94 6.71
CA ASP A 71 9.76 8.83 6.46
C ASP A 71 8.31 9.31 6.41
N LYS A 72 7.54 8.82 5.44
CA LYS A 72 6.08 8.94 5.44
C LYS A 72 5.49 7.92 6.42
N ALA A 73 4.48 8.35 7.17
CA ALA A 73 3.74 7.46 8.04
C ALA A 73 2.25 7.80 8.05
N MET A 74 1.42 6.75 8.15
CA MET A 74 0.01 6.87 8.44
C MET A 74 -0.21 6.73 9.94
N ILE A 75 -0.94 7.66 10.54
CA ILE A 75 -1.55 7.47 11.86
C ILE A 75 -2.98 7.03 11.61
N ILE A 76 -3.41 5.94 12.25
CA ILE A 76 -4.77 5.43 12.13
C ILE A 76 -5.25 4.86 13.45
N GLN A 77 -6.48 5.20 13.83
CA GLN A 77 -7.15 4.60 14.97
C GLN A 77 -8.07 3.49 14.51
N MET A 78 -7.82 2.28 15.01
CA MET A 78 -8.54 1.10 14.53
C MET A 78 -9.89 0.98 15.25
N LYS A 79 -9.93 1.11 16.58
CA LYS A 79 -11.10 0.86 17.42
C LYS A 79 -11.54 2.09 18.22
N GLY A 80 -12.45 1.90 19.16
CA GLY A 80 -12.90 2.93 20.10
C GLY A 80 -14.30 3.48 19.83
N ALA A 81 -15.08 2.82 18.96
CA ALA A 81 -16.49 3.16 18.80
C ALA A 81 -17.30 2.79 20.07
N SER A 82 -18.24 3.65 20.43
CA SER A 82 -19.22 3.38 21.48
C SER A 82 -20.42 2.63 20.91
N ILE A 83 -20.86 1.60 21.63
CA ILE A 83 -22.03 0.79 21.30
C ILE A 83 -22.99 0.69 22.47
N ASN A 84 -24.27 0.43 22.20
CA ASN A 84 -25.25 0.14 23.24
C ASN A 84 -24.97 -1.22 23.88
N THR A 85 -24.67 -1.24 25.18
CA THR A 85 -24.44 -2.45 25.98
C THR A 85 -25.38 -2.56 27.18
N ALA A 86 -26.39 -1.69 27.28
CA ALA A 86 -27.20 -1.49 28.47
C ALA A 86 -28.10 -2.70 28.82
N SER A 87 -28.52 -3.49 27.82
CA SER A 87 -29.28 -4.70 28.04
C SER A 87 -28.79 -5.84 27.14
N SER A 88 -28.40 -6.94 27.76
CA SER A 88 -28.02 -8.18 27.09
C SER A 88 -29.19 -8.95 26.48
N THR A 89 -30.43 -8.49 26.65
CA THR A 89 -31.65 -9.13 26.11
C THR A 89 -32.34 -8.31 25.02
N SER A 90 -31.82 -7.11 24.70
CA SER A 90 -32.40 -6.22 23.70
C SER A 90 -31.75 -6.37 22.33
N SER A 91 -32.55 -6.27 21.27
CA SER A 91 -32.09 -6.21 19.88
C SER A 91 -31.20 -5.01 19.56
N SER A 92 -31.25 -3.96 20.39
CA SER A 92 -30.39 -2.79 20.28
C SER A 92 -28.96 -3.02 20.75
N PHE A 93 -28.65 -4.18 21.37
CA PHE A 93 -27.28 -4.49 21.78
C PHE A 93 -26.32 -4.36 20.60
N GLY A 94 -25.20 -3.67 20.85
CA GLY A 94 -24.16 -3.44 19.89
C GLY A 94 -24.45 -2.36 18.85
N ASP A 95 -25.59 -1.65 18.92
CA ASP A 95 -25.87 -0.51 18.03
C ASP A 95 -24.80 0.56 18.23
N THR A 96 -24.16 0.99 17.14
CA THR A 96 -23.16 2.06 17.18
C THR A 96 -23.83 3.36 17.56
N THR A 97 -23.52 3.89 18.75
CA THR A 97 -24.02 5.19 19.21
C THR A 97 -23.11 6.33 18.78
N SER A 98 -21.80 6.07 18.71
CA SER A 98 -20.81 7.01 18.18
C SER A 98 -19.59 6.24 17.68
N LEU A 99 -19.04 6.66 16.54
CA LEU A 99 -17.76 6.14 16.07
C LEU A 99 -16.56 6.73 16.84
N ASN A 100 -16.78 7.81 17.62
CA ASN A 100 -15.72 8.56 18.30
C ASN A 100 -14.55 8.82 17.33
N ASP A 101 -13.32 8.45 17.71
CA ASP A 101 -12.14 8.56 16.85
C ASP A 101 -11.86 7.31 16.01
N ALA A 102 -12.63 6.21 16.16
CA ALA A 102 -12.43 5.00 15.38
C ALA A 102 -12.48 5.29 13.88
N GLY A 103 -11.54 4.73 13.13
CA GLY A 103 -11.36 4.95 11.70
C GLY A 103 -10.75 6.30 11.31
N ASN A 104 -10.48 7.21 12.25
CA ASN A 104 -9.70 8.42 11.93
C ASN A 104 -8.33 7.99 11.40
N TYR A 105 -7.90 8.64 10.33
CA TYR A 105 -6.59 8.43 9.77
C TYR A 105 -6.06 9.70 9.11
N GLU A 106 -4.75 9.82 9.05
CA GLU A 106 -4.04 10.82 8.25
C GLU A 106 -2.62 10.39 7.93
N ILE A 107 -2.01 11.06 6.95
CA ILE A 107 -0.62 10.81 6.53
C ILE A 107 0.22 12.04 6.87
N GLY A 108 1.37 11.81 7.48
CA GLY A 108 2.36 12.82 7.81
C GLY A 108 3.77 12.42 7.41
N THR A 109 4.67 13.41 7.43
CA THR A 109 6.12 13.21 7.27
C THR A 109 6.79 13.35 8.63
N ILE A 110 7.63 12.38 8.99
CA ILE A 110 8.41 12.42 10.23
C ILE A 110 9.52 13.45 10.08
N CYS A 111 9.51 14.48 10.94
CA CYS A 111 10.50 15.56 10.92
C CYS A 111 11.61 15.38 11.96
N SER A 112 11.35 14.61 13.03
CA SER A 112 12.34 14.33 14.07
C SER A 112 11.91 13.13 14.92
N ILE A 113 12.89 12.46 15.51
CA ILE A 113 12.68 11.35 16.46
C ILE A 113 13.59 11.62 17.67
N SER A 114 13.01 11.63 18.87
CA SER A 114 13.74 11.81 20.12
C SER A 114 13.26 10.77 21.14
N GLY A 115 14.09 9.75 21.38
CA GLY A 115 13.69 8.61 22.20
C GLY A 115 12.49 7.87 21.59
N ASP A 116 11.39 7.82 22.32
CA ASP A 116 10.12 7.22 21.90
C ASP A 116 9.18 8.20 21.18
N SER A 117 9.55 9.48 21.11
CA SER A 117 8.73 10.56 20.56
C SER A 117 9.05 10.78 19.07
N VAL A 118 8.01 10.76 18.24
CA VAL A 118 8.06 10.96 16.78
C VAL A 118 7.25 12.21 16.43
N PHE A 119 7.93 13.19 15.84
CA PHE A 119 7.37 14.49 15.49
C PHE A 119 7.10 14.58 14.00
N PHE A 120 6.02 15.29 13.62
CA PHE A 120 5.57 15.44 12.24
C PHE A 120 5.63 16.90 11.78
N ASP A 121 5.96 17.10 10.49
CA ASP A 121 6.07 18.44 9.87
C ASP A 121 4.79 19.29 10.00
N TYR A 122 3.63 18.63 10.01
CA TYR A 122 2.33 19.27 10.00
C TYR A 122 1.48 18.83 11.19
N MET A 123 0.68 19.76 11.72
CA MET A 123 -0.28 19.55 12.80
C MET A 123 -1.32 18.49 12.43
N PHE A 124 -1.75 17.69 13.40
CA PHE A 124 -2.76 16.66 13.15
C PHE A 124 -4.12 17.26 12.78
N LEU A 125 -4.79 16.65 11.79
CA LEU A 125 -6.14 17.01 11.35
C LEU A 125 -7.22 16.39 12.22
N ASN A 126 -6.95 15.22 12.79
CA ASN A 126 -7.90 14.47 13.58
C ASN A 126 -7.46 14.33 15.03
N ASN A 127 -8.43 14.00 15.88
CA ASN A 127 -8.15 13.54 17.23
C ASN A 127 -7.92 12.03 17.24
N TYR A 128 -7.13 11.59 18.21
CA TYR A 128 -6.79 10.19 18.41
C TYR A 128 -6.82 9.89 19.90
N THR A 129 -7.51 8.81 20.25
CA THR A 129 -7.63 8.31 21.61
C THR A 129 -6.92 6.97 21.69
N VAL A 130 -5.78 6.92 22.38
CA VAL A 130 -4.86 5.76 22.38
C VAL A 130 -5.48 4.45 22.89
N THR A 131 -6.48 4.53 23.78
CA THR A 131 -7.25 3.36 24.23
C THR A 131 -8.08 2.73 23.10
N GLY A 132 -8.39 3.48 22.04
CA GLY A 132 -9.02 3.02 20.81
C GLY A 132 -8.05 2.34 19.82
N GLN A 133 -6.88 1.87 20.27
CA GLN A 133 -5.90 1.16 19.47
C GLN A 133 -5.41 1.98 18.25
N VAL A 134 -4.63 3.01 18.55
CA VAL A 134 -3.96 3.85 17.54
C VAL A 134 -2.64 3.19 17.15
N GLN A 135 -2.40 3.10 15.84
CA GLN A 135 -1.12 2.65 15.30
C GLN A 135 -0.52 3.68 14.35
N LEU A 136 0.81 3.68 14.29
CA LEU A 136 1.57 4.33 13.25
C LEU A 136 2.05 3.26 12.27
N VAL A 137 1.81 3.46 10.98
CA VAL A 137 2.23 2.57 9.90
C VAL A 137 3.25 3.31 9.03
N ARG A 138 4.50 2.85 9.02
CA ARG A 138 5.53 3.40 8.11
C ARG A 138 5.16 3.08 6.68
N ILE A 139 5.16 4.09 5.82
CA ILE A 139 4.85 3.99 4.39
C ILE A 139 6.18 4.01 3.62
N PRO A 140 6.66 2.87 3.08
CA PRO A 140 7.82 2.90 2.20
C PRO A 140 7.51 3.68 0.90
N GLU A 141 8.50 4.45 0.49
CA GLU A 141 8.47 5.27 -0.73
C GLU A 141 9.41 4.67 -1.78
N TYR A 142 8.90 4.50 -3.00
CA TYR A 142 9.66 4.00 -4.15
C TYR A 142 9.59 5.02 -5.28
N TYR A 143 10.68 5.18 -6.04
CA TYR A 143 10.60 5.97 -7.26
C TYR A 143 9.74 5.27 -8.32
N SER A 144 9.98 3.98 -8.55
CA SER A 144 9.18 3.08 -9.40
C SER A 144 9.31 1.66 -8.87
N ALA A 145 8.23 0.85 -8.90
CA ALA A 145 8.21 -0.47 -8.24
C ALA A 145 7.47 -1.56 -9.03
N THR A 146 8.00 -2.78 -9.04
CA THR A 146 7.40 -3.99 -9.62
C THR A 146 7.03 -4.96 -8.51
N VAL A 147 5.78 -5.40 -8.46
CA VAL A 147 5.35 -6.46 -7.55
C VAL A 147 5.76 -7.82 -8.13
N VAL A 148 6.81 -8.44 -7.59
CA VAL A 148 7.41 -9.69 -8.14
C VAL A 148 6.97 -10.97 -7.41
N ASP A 149 6.44 -10.82 -6.20
CA ASP A 149 5.68 -11.81 -5.44
C ASP A 149 4.57 -11.07 -4.67
N THR A 150 3.59 -11.79 -4.13
CA THR A 150 2.41 -11.22 -3.48
C THR A 150 2.82 -10.22 -2.41
N LEU A 151 2.39 -8.97 -2.59
CA LEU A 151 2.55 -7.92 -1.59
C LEU A 151 1.40 -8.02 -0.59
N LYS A 152 1.71 -8.09 0.70
CA LYS A 152 0.73 -8.31 1.77
C LYS A 152 1.03 -7.45 2.99
N ALA A 153 0.04 -7.29 3.86
CA ALA A 153 0.21 -6.68 5.17
C ALA A 153 0.28 -7.75 6.27
N ALA A 154 0.84 -7.37 7.43
CA ALA A 154 0.74 -8.21 8.61
C ALA A 154 -0.74 -8.31 9.05
N PRO A 155 -1.22 -9.48 9.49
CA PRO A 155 -2.56 -9.62 10.04
C PRO A 155 -2.81 -8.67 11.21
N TRP A 156 -4.04 -8.18 11.32
CA TRP A 156 -4.48 -7.43 12.49
C TRP A 156 -4.30 -8.25 13.77
N ASN A 157 -3.70 -7.61 14.78
CA ASN A 157 -3.50 -8.20 16.09
C ASN A 157 -4.10 -7.29 17.17
N ASN A 158 -5.25 -7.70 17.70
CA ASN A 158 -5.99 -6.95 18.73
C ASN A 158 -5.21 -6.81 20.06
N THR A 159 -4.23 -7.68 20.34
CA THR A 159 -3.40 -7.63 21.55
C THR A 159 -2.34 -6.54 21.45
N THR A 160 -1.66 -6.45 20.30
CA THR A 160 -0.67 -5.40 20.06
C THR A 160 -1.30 -4.08 19.61
N GLY A 161 -2.52 -4.13 19.05
CA GLY A 161 -3.22 -2.99 18.46
C GLY A 161 -2.63 -2.56 17.12
N THR A 162 -2.01 -3.47 16.38
CA THR A 162 -1.26 -3.19 15.14
C THR A 162 -1.54 -4.20 14.03
N GLY A 163 -1.21 -3.83 12.79
CA GLY A 163 -1.41 -4.66 11.59
C GLY A 163 -2.66 -4.29 10.78
N GLY A 164 -3.00 -5.11 9.79
CA GLY A 164 -4.21 -4.97 8.98
C GLY A 164 -4.18 -3.87 7.91
N VAL A 165 -3.04 -3.19 7.72
CA VAL A 165 -2.89 -2.07 6.78
C VAL A 165 -1.69 -2.30 5.86
N LEU A 166 -1.91 -2.24 4.54
CA LEU A 166 -0.88 -2.18 3.52
C LEU A 166 -0.87 -0.77 2.94
N ALA A 167 0.23 -0.04 3.08
CA ALA A 167 0.35 1.34 2.57
C ALA A 167 1.67 1.55 1.82
N ILE A 168 1.64 1.95 0.55
CA ILE A 168 2.85 2.23 -0.23
C ILE A 168 2.71 3.50 -1.07
N PHE A 169 3.82 4.22 -1.21
CA PHE A 169 3.93 5.39 -2.10
C PHE A 169 4.92 5.07 -3.22
N VAL A 170 4.52 5.33 -4.46
CA VAL A 170 5.33 5.14 -5.66
C VAL A 170 5.30 6.43 -6.47
N ASP A 171 6.44 7.08 -6.71
CA ASP A 171 6.42 8.38 -7.39
C ASP A 171 6.11 8.29 -8.89
N GLN A 172 6.43 7.17 -9.52
CA GLN A 172 6.20 6.89 -10.95
C GLN A 172 5.29 5.66 -11.12
N ASP A 173 5.86 4.55 -11.62
CA ASP A 173 5.11 3.38 -12.06
C ASP A 173 5.07 2.28 -10.99
N LEU A 174 3.87 1.87 -10.61
CA LEU A 174 3.63 0.62 -9.90
C LEU A 174 3.19 -0.44 -10.90
N VAL A 175 4.06 -1.41 -11.21
CA VAL A 175 3.76 -2.53 -12.11
C VAL A 175 3.35 -3.76 -11.31
N LEU A 176 2.15 -4.28 -11.57
CA LEU A 176 1.65 -5.50 -10.95
C LEU A 176 2.03 -6.72 -11.82
N ASN A 177 3.10 -7.42 -11.46
CA ASN A 177 3.41 -8.76 -11.99
C ASN A 177 2.96 -9.88 -11.05
N LYS A 178 2.44 -9.52 -9.87
CA LYS A 178 1.83 -10.39 -8.85
C LYS A 178 0.78 -9.59 -8.06
N PRO A 179 -0.09 -10.27 -7.28
CA PRO A 179 -1.16 -9.60 -6.55
C PRO A 179 -0.68 -8.68 -5.41
N ILE A 180 -1.50 -7.68 -5.08
CA ILE A 180 -1.46 -6.97 -3.80
C ILE A 180 -2.68 -7.42 -3.00
N SER A 181 -2.49 -7.95 -1.80
CA SER A 181 -3.57 -8.54 -1.01
C SER A 181 -3.54 -8.13 0.46
N ALA A 182 -4.68 -7.65 0.91
CA ALA A 182 -5.11 -7.51 2.30
C ALA A 182 -6.34 -8.40 2.56
N ASP A 183 -6.45 -9.53 1.85
CA ASP A 183 -7.54 -10.48 2.07
C ASP A 183 -7.41 -11.11 3.46
N THR A 184 -8.52 -11.21 4.21
CA THR A 184 -8.63 -11.95 5.48
C THR A 184 -7.76 -11.47 6.66
N ILE A 185 -7.13 -10.30 6.55
CA ILE A 185 -6.21 -9.76 7.56
C ILE A 185 -6.80 -8.62 8.41
N GLY A 186 -8.10 -8.36 8.28
CA GLY A 186 -8.85 -7.36 9.03
C GLY A 186 -9.31 -7.85 10.42
N TYR A 187 -10.46 -7.36 10.90
CA TYR A 187 -10.97 -7.79 12.20
C TYR A 187 -11.24 -9.28 12.25
N ARG A 188 -10.92 -9.92 13.38
CA ARG A 188 -11.00 -11.38 13.47
C ARG A 188 -12.47 -11.82 13.61
N GLY A 189 -12.87 -12.87 12.92
CA GLY A 189 -14.15 -13.50 13.18
C GLY A 189 -14.21 -14.18 14.55
N GLY A 190 -15.43 -14.55 14.95
CA GLY A 190 -15.71 -15.19 16.23
C GLY A 190 -14.94 -16.50 16.37
N ILE A 191 -14.32 -16.68 17.53
CA ILE A 191 -13.58 -17.88 17.89
C ILE A 191 -14.56 -19.06 17.99
N PHE A 192 -14.26 -20.14 17.26
CA PHE A 192 -14.96 -21.41 17.41
C PHE A 192 -14.84 -21.93 18.84
N ARG A 193 -15.96 -22.39 19.39
CA ARG A 193 -16.00 -23.08 20.67
C ARG A 193 -16.93 -24.27 20.56
N LEU A 194 -16.42 -25.43 20.95
CA LEU A 194 -17.24 -26.62 21.10
C LEU A 194 -18.03 -26.52 22.41
N SER A 195 -19.35 -26.59 22.31
CA SER A 195 -20.21 -26.74 23.48
C SER A 195 -20.23 -28.19 23.96
N ASN A 196 -20.26 -28.38 25.28
CA ASN A 196 -20.26 -29.69 25.95
C ASN A 196 -21.63 -30.03 26.60
N GLY A 197 -22.67 -29.22 26.37
CA GLY A 197 -23.96 -29.38 27.01
C GLY A 197 -25.02 -30.05 26.14
N THR A 198 -26.01 -30.63 26.82
CA THR A 198 -27.25 -31.12 26.21
C THR A 198 -28.13 -29.94 25.85
N CYS A 199 -28.81 -29.99 24.70
CA CYS A 199 -29.68 -28.90 24.28
C CYS A 199 -30.77 -28.61 25.34
N SER A 200 -30.94 -27.35 25.73
CA SER A 200 -32.01 -26.89 26.63
C SER A 200 -32.61 -25.57 26.15
N ASN A 201 -33.95 -25.49 26.09
CA ASN A 201 -34.69 -24.26 25.80
C ASN A 201 -35.19 -23.56 27.09
N ILE A 202 -34.78 -24.03 28.28
CA ILE A 202 -35.25 -23.51 29.56
C ILE A 202 -34.05 -23.17 30.46
N PRO A 203 -33.74 -21.87 30.69
CA PRO A 203 -34.29 -20.71 29.98
C PRO A 203 -33.74 -20.62 28.54
N GLY A 204 -34.54 -20.08 27.61
CA GLY A 204 -34.14 -19.96 26.22
C GLY A 204 -32.93 -19.04 26.07
N ALA A 205 -31.91 -19.48 25.31
CA ALA A 205 -30.67 -18.71 25.13
C ALA A 205 -30.85 -17.53 24.17
N THR A 206 -31.87 -16.70 24.35
CA THR A 206 -32.24 -15.59 23.46
C THR A 206 -31.37 -14.35 23.62
N ALA A 207 -30.44 -14.37 24.58
CA ALA A 207 -29.61 -13.23 24.93
C ALA A 207 -28.77 -12.74 23.74
N TYR A 208 -28.74 -11.42 23.58
CA TYR A 208 -27.90 -10.71 22.65
C TYR A 208 -26.46 -10.60 23.13
N ALA A 209 -26.19 -10.75 24.44
CA ALA A 209 -24.83 -10.81 24.97
C ALA A 209 -24.72 -11.71 26.20
N TYR A 210 -23.62 -12.43 26.35
CA TYR A 210 -23.26 -13.16 27.59
C TYR A 210 -21.76 -13.48 27.60
N ASN A 211 -21.30 -14.05 28.71
CA ASN A 211 -19.92 -14.52 28.86
C ASN A 211 -19.76 -15.90 28.21
N PRO A 212 -19.06 -16.02 27.06
CA PRO A 212 -18.94 -17.30 26.36
C PRO A 212 -17.98 -18.27 27.05
N THR A 213 -17.24 -17.87 28.09
CA THR A 213 -16.37 -18.77 28.85
C THR A 213 -17.08 -19.47 29.99
N SER A 214 -18.14 -18.86 30.54
CA SER A 214 -18.94 -19.44 31.65
C SER A 214 -20.28 -19.99 31.19
N ALA A 215 -20.71 -19.67 29.97
CA ALA A 215 -22.01 -20.06 29.43
C ALA A 215 -21.86 -20.65 28.00
N THR A 216 -20.94 -21.60 27.86
CA THR A 216 -20.60 -22.26 26.58
C THR A 216 -21.80 -22.87 25.86
N GLN A 217 -22.84 -23.28 26.61
CA GLN A 217 -24.07 -23.84 26.05
C GLN A 217 -25.03 -22.80 25.45
N LEU A 218 -24.92 -21.52 25.82
CA LEU A 218 -25.91 -20.52 25.41
C LEU A 218 -25.72 -20.04 23.96
N GLY A 219 -24.56 -20.31 23.36
CA GLY A 219 -24.27 -19.91 21.99
C GLY A 219 -22.79 -19.79 21.68
N ALA A 220 -22.51 -19.09 20.58
CA ALA A 220 -21.19 -18.87 20.04
C ALA A 220 -20.69 -17.42 20.22
N THR A 221 -19.40 -17.23 19.92
CA THR A 221 -18.73 -15.94 20.05
C THR A 221 -19.01 -15.00 18.88
N LYS A 222 -18.99 -13.70 19.17
CA LYS A 222 -19.13 -12.63 18.18
C LYS A 222 -17.83 -12.40 17.41
N GLY A 223 -17.93 -11.86 16.20
CA GLY A 223 -16.79 -11.31 15.47
C GLY A 223 -16.32 -9.97 16.03
N GLU A 224 -15.05 -9.65 15.82
CA GLU A 224 -14.47 -8.35 16.16
C GLU A 224 -14.92 -7.25 15.20
N GLY A 225 -14.89 -6.02 15.68
CA GLY A 225 -15.19 -4.81 14.92
C GLY A 225 -14.54 -3.58 15.54
N VAL A 226 -15.02 -2.39 15.16
CA VAL A 226 -14.50 -1.09 15.65
C VAL A 226 -14.78 -0.81 17.12
N ALA A 227 -15.67 -1.59 17.76
CA ALA A 227 -15.97 -1.50 19.18
C ALA A 227 -15.26 -2.62 19.94
N ASP A 228 -14.79 -2.31 21.14
CA ASP A 228 -14.35 -3.32 22.10
C ASP A 228 -15.55 -3.88 22.85
N VAL A 229 -15.58 -5.21 22.98
CA VAL A 229 -16.58 -5.92 23.76
C VAL A 229 -15.87 -6.61 24.90
N VAL A 230 -16.30 -6.35 26.13
CA VAL A 230 -15.76 -7.02 27.31
C VAL A 230 -16.04 -8.52 27.24
N ILE A 231 -15.15 -9.34 27.81
CA ILE A 231 -15.26 -10.81 27.70
C ILE A 231 -16.61 -11.34 28.22
N THR A 232 -17.21 -10.66 29.21
CA THR A 232 -18.53 -11.01 29.77
C THR A 232 -19.71 -10.77 28.82
N GLN A 233 -19.47 -10.18 27.65
CA GLN A 233 -20.45 -9.89 26.62
C GLN A 233 -20.00 -10.38 25.23
N ALA A 234 -18.89 -11.12 25.15
CA ALA A 234 -18.29 -11.54 23.87
C ALA A 234 -19.05 -12.69 23.16
N GLY A 235 -20.00 -13.34 23.84
CA GLY A 235 -20.90 -14.34 23.27
C GLY A 235 -22.27 -13.78 22.97
N GLY A 236 -23.02 -14.43 22.09
CA GLY A 236 -24.44 -14.16 21.88
C GLY A 236 -24.79 -13.56 20.52
N ARG A 237 -26.09 -13.48 20.23
CA ARG A 237 -26.60 -13.13 18.91
C ARG A 237 -26.45 -11.68 18.46
N GLY A 238 -26.24 -10.73 19.37
CA GLY A 238 -26.12 -9.31 18.99
C GLY A 238 -24.79 -8.99 18.31
N ALA A 239 -24.83 -8.28 17.19
CA ALA A 239 -23.65 -7.78 16.50
C ALA A 239 -23.04 -6.56 17.22
N PRO A 240 -21.76 -6.59 17.62
CA PRO A 240 -21.08 -5.42 18.18
C PRO A 240 -20.54 -4.51 17.08
N ALA A 241 -21.23 -3.38 16.84
CA ALA A 241 -20.96 -2.50 15.71
C ALA A 241 -20.90 -3.31 14.40
N ASN A 242 -19.77 -3.28 13.70
CA ASN A 242 -19.60 -3.99 12.43
C ASN A 242 -19.14 -5.46 12.57
N GLY A 243 -18.92 -5.99 13.77
CA GLY A 243 -18.70 -7.42 13.98
C GLY A 243 -20.01 -8.21 13.89
N GLY A 244 -19.99 -9.42 13.35
CA GLY A 244 -21.15 -10.31 13.28
C GLY A 244 -21.50 -10.94 14.64
N GLY A 245 -22.80 -11.10 14.93
CA GLY A 245 -23.27 -11.83 16.12
C GLY A 245 -23.08 -13.34 16.01
N GLY A 246 -22.85 -14.02 17.14
CA GLY A 246 -22.74 -15.48 17.19
C GLY A 246 -24.09 -16.18 17.13
N GLY A 247 -24.14 -17.42 16.65
CA GLY A 247 -25.35 -18.25 16.74
C GLY A 247 -25.63 -18.68 18.19
N ASN A 248 -26.86 -18.57 18.67
CA ASN A 248 -27.21 -19.08 20.00
C ASN A 248 -27.64 -20.57 19.95
N ASN A 249 -27.78 -21.19 21.13
CA ASN A 249 -28.25 -22.57 21.34
C ASN A 249 -29.40 -22.99 20.39
N HIS A 250 -29.56 -24.22 19.90
CA HIS A 250 -28.64 -25.32 19.64
C HIS A 250 -28.41 -25.26 18.12
N ASN A 251 -27.19 -24.99 17.69
CA ASN A 251 -26.77 -25.10 16.29
C ASN A 251 -27.40 -24.07 15.34
N ASN A 252 -27.66 -22.87 15.85
CA ASN A 252 -27.98 -21.72 14.98
C ASN A 252 -26.70 -21.16 14.34
N GLY A 253 -26.87 -20.55 13.17
CA GLY A 253 -25.78 -20.00 12.37
C GLY A 253 -25.27 -18.65 12.89
N GLY A 254 -23.98 -18.40 12.67
CA GLY A 254 -23.34 -17.12 12.90
C GLY A 254 -23.65 -16.11 11.79
N ALA A 255 -23.67 -14.82 12.13
CA ALA A 255 -23.95 -13.76 11.17
C ALA A 255 -22.69 -13.18 10.53
N GLY A 256 -22.85 -12.58 9.35
CA GLY A 256 -21.76 -11.95 8.62
C GLY A 256 -21.30 -10.64 9.25
N GLY A 257 -20.01 -10.32 9.10
CA GLY A 257 -19.44 -9.03 9.45
C GLY A 257 -19.85 -7.92 8.47
N ALA A 258 -19.58 -6.67 8.85
CA ALA A 258 -19.94 -5.49 8.08
C ALA A 258 -18.77 -4.51 7.85
N ASN A 259 -18.97 -3.61 6.89
CA ASN A 259 -18.16 -2.42 6.65
C ASN A 259 -19.10 -1.20 6.54
N LEU A 260 -19.11 -0.47 5.41
CA LEU A 260 -20.04 0.65 5.19
C LEU A 260 -21.48 0.22 4.89
N THR A 261 -21.70 -1.08 4.68
CA THR A 261 -23.01 -1.69 4.53
C THR A 261 -23.12 -2.90 5.46
N ALA A 262 -24.34 -3.35 5.73
CA ALA A 262 -24.61 -4.41 6.71
C ALA A 262 -24.21 -5.80 6.19
N GLY A 263 -23.82 -6.68 7.11
CA GLY A 263 -23.67 -8.10 6.85
C GLY A 263 -25.03 -8.81 6.72
N GLY A 264 -25.01 -10.12 6.54
CA GLY A 264 -26.19 -10.97 6.53
C GLY A 264 -26.46 -11.63 7.88
N ASP A 265 -27.74 -11.78 8.24
CA ASP A 265 -28.16 -12.60 9.38
C ASP A 265 -27.80 -14.08 9.14
N GLY A 266 -27.50 -14.81 10.21
CA GLY A 266 -27.30 -16.27 10.15
C GLY A 266 -28.62 -17.03 9.97
N GLY A 267 -28.53 -18.32 9.66
CA GLY A 267 -29.69 -19.22 9.63
C GLY A 267 -30.14 -19.62 11.04
N GLY A 268 -31.39 -20.01 11.19
CA GLY A 268 -31.93 -20.55 12.43
C GLY A 268 -32.12 -22.07 12.37
N ASN A 269 -31.85 -22.77 13.47
CA ASN A 269 -32.12 -24.21 13.57
C ASN A 269 -33.63 -24.46 13.31
N SER A 270 -33.93 -25.37 12.39
CA SER A 270 -35.29 -25.69 11.95
C SER A 270 -35.69 -27.14 12.23
N SER A 271 -34.92 -27.87 13.03
CA SER A 271 -35.20 -29.25 13.45
C SER A 271 -36.64 -29.41 13.94
N SER A 272 -37.32 -30.49 13.53
CA SER A 272 -38.68 -30.81 14.01
C SER A 272 -38.69 -31.48 15.38
N SER A 273 -37.53 -31.89 15.89
CA SER A 273 -37.35 -32.43 17.24
C SER A 273 -36.14 -31.81 17.95
N GLY A 274 -36.24 -31.56 19.26
CA GLY A 274 -35.16 -30.94 20.06
C GLY A 274 -35.20 -29.40 20.04
N CYS A 275 -34.08 -28.75 20.39
CA CYS A 275 -34.00 -27.30 20.60
C CYS A 275 -33.98 -26.50 19.30
N SER A 276 -35.15 -26.38 18.67
CA SER A 276 -35.37 -25.77 17.35
C SER A 276 -35.76 -24.30 17.37
N THR A 277 -35.38 -23.56 18.43
CA THR A 277 -35.71 -22.13 18.49
C THR A 277 -34.77 -21.35 17.56
N PRO A 278 -35.30 -20.53 16.63
CA PRO A 278 -34.48 -19.77 15.70
C PRO A 278 -33.90 -18.53 16.39
N ILE A 279 -32.70 -18.71 16.93
CA ILE A 279 -31.94 -17.67 17.65
C ILE A 279 -30.59 -17.45 16.99
N GLN A 280 -30.64 -17.27 15.67
CA GLN A 280 -29.49 -16.96 14.81
C GLN A 280 -28.74 -15.70 15.24
N GLY A 281 -27.46 -15.65 14.88
CA GLY A 281 -26.65 -14.45 14.94
C GLY A 281 -27.29 -13.32 14.13
N LYS A 282 -27.13 -12.10 14.61
CA LYS A 282 -27.55 -10.88 13.91
C LYS A 282 -26.39 -10.22 13.17
N ALA A 283 -26.69 -9.71 11.98
CA ALA A 283 -25.76 -9.09 11.05
C ALA A 283 -24.93 -7.99 11.69
N GLY A 284 -23.65 -7.93 11.31
CA GLY A 284 -22.81 -6.76 11.52
C GLY A 284 -23.48 -5.50 10.96
N LYS A 285 -23.33 -4.39 11.67
CA LYS A 285 -24.01 -3.12 11.37
C LYS A 285 -23.14 -2.23 10.49
N ALA A 286 -23.79 -1.53 9.56
CA ALA A 286 -23.13 -0.58 8.68
C ALA A 286 -22.47 0.56 9.47
N LEU A 287 -21.25 0.94 9.08
CA LEU A 287 -20.54 2.09 9.61
C LEU A 287 -20.67 3.31 8.68
N SER A 288 -20.48 4.50 9.24
CA SER A 288 -20.40 5.74 8.46
C SER A 288 -18.95 6.18 8.25
N SER A 289 -18.57 6.44 7.01
CA SER A 289 -17.24 6.98 6.67
C SER A 289 -17.14 8.50 6.82
N TYR A 290 -18.25 9.21 7.09
CA TYR A 290 -18.36 10.68 7.09
C TYR A 290 -17.78 11.33 5.82
N GLY A 291 -18.08 10.75 4.65
CA GLY A 291 -17.52 11.20 3.38
C GLY A 291 -16.06 10.79 3.20
N GLY A 292 -15.67 9.62 3.71
CA GLY A 292 -14.31 9.08 3.64
C GLY A 292 -13.29 9.75 4.58
N LYS A 293 -13.76 10.50 5.58
CA LYS A 293 -12.91 10.99 6.69
C LYS A 293 -12.51 9.87 7.65
N LYS A 294 -13.27 8.78 7.67
CA LYS A 294 -12.99 7.56 8.42
C LYS A 294 -12.90 6.37 7.48
N ILE A 295 -11.98 5.47 7.75
CA ILE A 295 -11.79 4.22 7.01
C ILE A 295 -11.70 3.04 7.97
N PHE A 296 -12.12 1.86 7.52
CA PHE A 296 -12.25 0.69 8.38
C PHE A 296 -11.76 -0.57 7.68
N MET A 297 -11.22 -1.49 8.46
CA MET A 297 -11.14 -2.90 8.08
C MET A 297 -12.55 -3.50 8.06
N GLY A 298 -12.74 -4.59 7.31
CA GLY A 298 -13.96 -5.37 7.38
C GLY A 298 -14.12 -5.99 8.77
N GLY A 299 -15.35 -5.99 9.28
CA GLY A 299 -15.71 -6.69 10.52
C GLY A 299 -15.62 -8.21 10.36
N GLY A 300 -15.28 -8.90 11.44
CA GLY A 300 -15.28 -10.36 11.46
C GLY A 300 -16.71 -10.92 11.52
N GLY A 301 -16.94 -12.08 10.89
CA GLY A 301 -18.18 -12.83 11.04
C GLY A 301 -18.31 -13.43 12.45
N GLY A 302 -19.53 -13.69 12.92
CA GLY A 302 -19.79 -14.42 14.16
C GLY A 302 -19.63 -15.92 13.98
N ALA A 303 -19.28 -16.64 15.04
CA ALA A 303 -19.23 -18.09 15.00
C ALA A 303 -20.64 -18.70 15.05
N GLY A 304 -20.84 -19.87 14.43
CA GLY A 304 -22.02 -20.71 14.63
C GLY A 304 -21.91 -21.52 15.92
N HIS A 305 -23.05 -21.92 16.48
CA HIS A 305 -23.06 -22.81 17.65
C HIS A 305 -22.74 -24.24 17.21
N ALA A 306 -21.86 -24.93 17.93
CA ALA A 306 -21.51 -26.32 17.63
C ALA A 306 -21.36 -27.16 18.91
N ASN A 307 -21.80 -28.41 18.86
CA ASN A 307 -21.71 -29.34 19.99
C ASN A 307 -21.21 -30.75 19.62
N ASN A 308 -20.97 -31.04 18.35
CA ASN A 308 -20.55 -32.38 17.91
C ASN A 308 -19.04 -32.51 17.66
N GLY A 309 -18.33 -31.39 17.49
CA GLY A 309 -16.85 -31.37 17.50
C GLY A 309 -16.21 -31.94 16.24
N PHE A 310 -16.92 -31.99 15.12
CA PHE A 310 -16.37 -32.42 13.84
C PHE A 310 -15.30 -31.43 13.34
N ALA A 311 -14.26 -31.96 12.67
CA ALA A 311 -13.12 -31.17 12.18
C ALA A 311 -13.49 -30.07 11.17
N ALA A 312 -14.67 -30.12 10.56
CA ALA A 312 -15.16 -29.12 9.63
C ALA A 312 -15.58 -27.81 10.34
N SER A 313 -16.03 -27.88 11.60
CA SER A 313 -16.59 -26.75 12.34
C SER A 313 -15.52 -25.73 12.72
N ASN A 314 -15.62 -24.53 12.14
CA ASN A 314 -14.62 -23.46 12.26
C ASN A 314 -15.24 -22.12 12.70
N GLY A 315 -14.39 -21.16 13.06
CA GLY A 315 -14.80 -19.83 13.52
C GLY A 315 -15.44 -18.98 12.43
N GLY A 316 -15.89 -17.78 12.82
CA GLY A 316 -16.31 -16.75 11.87
C GLY A 316 -15.16 -16.32 10.96
N GLY A 317 -15.50 -15.90 9.74
CA GLY A 317 -14.51 -15.40 8.78
C GLY A 317 -13.88 -14.08 9.25
N HIS A 318 -12.57 -13.95 9.12
CA HIS A 318 -11.87 -12.67 9.32
C HIS A 318 -12.25 -11.66 8.22
N GLY A 319 -12.36 -10.37 8.57
CA GLY A 319 -12.61 -9.32 7.60
C GLY A 319 -11.39 -9.01 6.72
N GLY A 320 -11.59 -8.23 5.66
CA GLY A 320 -10.51 -7.69 4.83
C GLY A 320 -9.79 -6.52 5.51
N GLY A 321 -8.50 -6.36 5.22
CA GLY A 321 -7.69 -5.26 5.73
C GLY A 321 -7.87 -3.94 4.98
N ILE A 322 -6.88 -3.06 5.08
CA ILE A 322 -6.82 -1.79 4.34
C ILE A 322 -5.66 -1.84 3.34
N VAL A 323 -5.91 -1.45 2.10
CA VAL A 323 -4.89 -1.17 1.09
C VAL A 323 -4.90 0.32 0.78
N PHE A 324 -3.76 0.98 0.88
CA PHE A 324 -3.56 2.38 0.51
C PHE A 324 -2.39 2.47 -0.47
N ILE A 325 -2.66 2.93 -1.69
CA ILE A 325 -1.63 3.09 -2.72
C ILE A 325 -1.70 4.51 -3.27
N ARG A 326 -0.55 5.19 -3.25
CA ARG A 326 -0.32 6.40 -4.03
C ARG A 326 0.68 6.08 -5.12
N ALA A 327 0.32 6.33 -6.38
CA ALA A 327 1.20 6.15 -7.52
C ALA A 327 1.02 7.28 -8.54
N LEU A 328 1.97 7.54 -9.45
CA LEU A 328 1.63 8.33 -10.65
C LEU A 328 0.84 7.45 -11.62
N ASN A 329 1.37 6.25 -11.91
CA ASN A 329 0.77 5.28 -12.83
C ASN A 329 0.67 3.91 -12.15
N ILE A 330 -0.48 3.24 -12.29
CA ILE A 330 -0.64 1.83 -11.90
C ILE A 330 -0.82 0.99 -13.16
N ILE A 331 0.11 0.06 -13.40
CA ILE A 331 0.16 -0.78 -14.59
C ILE A 331 -0.28 -2.20 -14.19
N GLY A 332 -1.49 -2.57 -14.59
CA GLY A 332 -2.10 -3.87 -14.34
C GLY A 332 -1.79 -4.87 -15.44
N ASN A 333 -1.05 -5.93 -15.14
CA ASN A 333 -0.80 -7.03 -16.08
C ASN A 333 -1.75 -8.22 -15.84
N GLY A 334 -3.03 -7.96 -15.58
CA GLY A 334 -4.06 -8.95 -15.26
C GLY A 334 -4.12 -9.35 -13.78
N TYR A 335 -3.31 -8.73 -12.92
CA TYR A 335 -3.21 -9.06 -11.50
C TYR A 335 -4.21 -8.28 -10.63
N LYS A 336 -4.39 -8.80 -9.41
CA LYS A 336 -5.41 -8.36 -8.46
C LYS A 336 -4.86 -7.39 -7.40
N ILE A 337 -5.65 -6.38 -7.03
CA ILE A 337 -5.50 -5.65 -5.76
C ILE A 337 -6.72 -5.99 -4.90
N SER A 338 -6.54 -6.42 -3.66
CA SER A 338 -7.69 -6.93 -2.90
C SER A 338 -7.66 -6.78 -1.39
N ALA A 339 -8.86 -6.73 -0.82
CA ALA A 339 -9.13 -6.67 0.61
C ALA A 339 -10.44 -7.43 0.91
N ASN A 340 -10.56 -8.67 0.44
CA ASN A 340 -11.74 -9.50 0.62
C ASN A 340 -11.86 -10.03 2.05
N GLY A 341 -13.10 -10.22 2.51
CA GLY A 341 -13.40 -10.97 3.72
C GLY A 341 -13.26 -12.48 3.50
N GLN A 342 -13.00 -13.20 4.59
CA GLN A 342 -12.90 -14.66 4.61
C GLN A 342 -14.29 -15.30 4.64
N THR A 343 -14.44 -16.42 3.93
CA THR A 343 -15.59 -17.32 4.08
C THR A 343 -15.72 -17.81 5.53
N GLY A 344 -16.94 -17.87 6.06
CA GLY A 344 -17.21 -18.43 7.38
C GLY A 344 -16.93 -19.92 7.45
N GLY A 345 -16.54 -20.41 8.62
CA GLY A 345 -16.33 -21.84 8.86
C GLY A 345 -17.58 -22.68 8.53
N PRO A 346 -17.43 -23.79 7.78
CA PRO A 346 -18.54 -24.70 7.52
C PRO A 346 -18.92 -25.48 8.78
N ALA A 347 -20.02 -26.22 8.75
CA ALA A 347 -20.43 -27.13 9.81
C ALA A 347 -21.03 -28.42 9.24
N LEU A 348 -20.87 -29.52 10.00
CA LEU A 348 -21.54 -30.79 9.77
C LEU A 348 -22.41 -31.08 10.99
N SER A 349 -23.72 -31.15 10.80
CA SER A 349 -24.73 -31.37 11.85
C SER A 349 -24.64 -30.37 13.00
N ASP A 350 -24.22 -29.14 12.72
CA ASP A 350 -23.94 -28.04 13.66
C ASP A 350 -24.25 -26.69 12.99
N GLY A 351 -24.25 -25.58 13.74
CA GLY A 351 -24.44 -24.26 13.16
C GLY A 351 -23.17 -23.76 12.47
N ALA A 352 -23.28 -23.36 11.20
CA ALA A 352 -22.15 -22.80 10.45
C ALA A 352 -21.88 -21.33 10.80
N SER A 353 -20.66 -20.87 10.53
CA SER A 353 -20.18 -19.55 10.94
C SER A 353 -20.40 -18.49 9.86
N GLY A 354 -20.53 -17.22 10.24
CA GLY A 354 -20.73 -16.12 9.31
C GLY A 354 -19.44 -15.69 8.58
N GLY A 355 -19.58 -15.13 7.38
CA GLY A 355 -18.48 -14.59 6.59
C GLY A 355 -17.95 -13.24 7.09
N GLY A 356 -16.67 -12.97 6.91
CA GLY A 356 -16.07 -11.66 7.19
C GLY A 356 -16.42 -10.63 6.12
N ALA A 357 -16.49 -9.35 6.47
CA ALA A 357 -16.73 -8.29 5.49
C ALA A 357 -15.49 -7.95 4.66
N GLY A 358 -15.70 -7.38 3.47
CA GLY A 358 -14.65 -6.72 2.70
C GLY A 358 -14.06 -5.51 3.44
N GLY A 359 -12.80 -5.22 3.15
CA GLY A 359 -12.01 -4.14 3.73
C GLY A 359 -12.07 -2.83 2.93
N THR A 360 -11.07 -1.97 3.11
CA THR A 360 -10.97 -0.68 2.41
C THR A 360 -9.81 -0.71 1.42
N ILE A 361 -10.02 -0.24 0.19
CA ILE A 361 -8.96 -0.02 -0.80
C ILE A 361 -9.00 1.46 -1.21
N ILE A 362 -7.86 2.15 -1.12
CA ILE A 362 -7.69 3.52 -1.58
C ILE A 362 -6.59 3.54 -2.65
N LEU A 363 -6.96 3.94 -3.86
CA LEU A 363 -6.05 4.12 -4.98
C LEU A 363 -6.03 5.60 -5.39
N SER A 364 -4.92 6.26 -5.07
CA SER A 364 -4.63 7.61 -5.54
C SER A 364 -3.57 7.53 -6.64
N ALA A 365 -4.04 7.47 -7.89
CA ALA A 365 -3.18 7.47 -9.06
C ALA A 365 -3.70 8.40 -10.16
N SER A 366 -2.79 8.95 -10.94
CA SER A 366 -3.11 9.84 -12.06
C SER A 366 -3.47 9.06 -13.32
N SER A 367 -2.89 7.87 -13.53
CA SER A 367 -3.24 7.01 -14.65
C SER A 367 -3.22 5.52 -14.27
N TYR A 368 -3.97 4.75 -15.06
CA TYR A 368 -4.05 3.31 -14.96
C TYR A 368 -3.96 2.72 -16.37
N SER A 369 -3.22 1.63 -16.52
CA SER A 369 -3.10 0.95 -17.82
C SER A 369 -3.07 -0.56 -17.65
N GLY A 370 -3.40 -1.27 -18.73
CA GLY A 370 -3.55 -2.72 -18.72
C GLY A 370 -4.82 -3.18 -18.00
N THR A 371 -4.91 -4.49 -17.75
CA THR A 371 -6.08 -5.09 -17.08
C THR A 371 -5.79 -5.32 -15.60
N MET A 372 -6.75 -5.03 -14.73
CA MET A 372 -6.60 -5.34 -13.30
C MET A 372 -7.95 -5.54 -12.64
N ASN A 373 -7.95 -6.41 -11.62
CA ASN A 373 -9.15 -6.72 -10.85
C ASN A 373 -8.97 -6.19 -9.41
N ILE A 374 -9.82 -5.26 -9.00
CA ILE A 374 -9.80 -4.69 -7.66
C ILE A 374 -11.02 -5.20 -6.91
N THR A 375 -10.80 -5.90 -5.79
CA THR A 375 -11.91 -6.52 -5.06
C THR A 375 -11.86 -6.25 -3.56
N ALA A 376 -12.97 -5.78 -3.00
CA ALA A 376 -13.23 -5.69 -1.58
C ALA A 376 -14.55 -6.42 -1.27
N ASN A 377 -14.64 -7.70 -1.65
CA ASN A 377 -15.85 -8.48 -1.52
C ASN A 377 -15.99 -9.06 -0.12
N GLY A 378 -17.22 -9.22 0.36
CA GLY A 378 -17.52 -9.98 1.56
C GLY A 378 -17.31 -11.48 1.36
N GLY A 379 -16.93 -12.18 2.42
CA GLY A 379 -16.83 -13.63 2.44
C GLY A 379 -18.20 -14.30 2.50
N GLN A 380 -18.32 -15.48 1.90
CA GLN A 380 -19.55 -16.28 1.99
C GLN A 380 -19.80 -16.71 3.44
N GLY A 381 -21.07 -16.85 3.83
CA GLY A 381 -21.41 -17.60 5.03
C GLY A 381 -20.99 -19.07 4.94
N GLY A 382 -20.72 -19.69 6.08
CA GLY A 382 -20.35 -21.11 6.13
C GLY A 382 -21.47 -22.00 5.63
N ILE A 383 -21.08 -23.03 4.89
CA ILE A 383 -21.96 -24.11 4.44
C ILE A 383 -22.35 -24.95 5.65
N GLU A 384 -23.61 -25.31 5.74
CA GLU A 384 -24.11 -26.28 6.72
C GLU A 384 -24.54 -27.55 5.99
N ASP A 385 -24.12 -28.71 6.52
CA ASP A 385 -24.53 -30.04 6.07
C ASP A 385 -25.21 -30.80 7.21
N ASP A 386 -26.49 -31.13 7.06
CA ASP A 386 -27.25 -31.83 8.10
C ASP A 386 -26.77 -33.26 8.35
N GLY A 387 -25.94 -33.84 7.47
CA GLY A 387 -25.39 -35.18 7.63
C GLY A 387 -26.44 -36.29 7.53
N LEU A 388 -27.56 -36.02 6.84
CA LEU A 388 -28.69 -36.94 6.64
C LEU A 388 -29.39 -37.36 7.94
N ASN A 389 -29.31 -36.53 8.98
CA ASN A 389 -29.99 -36.80 10.24
C ASN A 389 -31.50 -36.51 10.14
N ILE A 390 -32.33 -37.53 10.41
CA ILE A 390 -33.79 -37.41 10.34
C ILE A 390 -34.29 -36.44 11.42
N ASN A 391 -35.19 -35.51 11.05
CA ASN A 391 -35.77 -34.49 11.94
C ASN A 391 -34.76 -33.47 12.53
N LYS A 392 -33.52 -33.43 12.01
CA LYS A 392 -32.44 -32.56 12.50
C LYS A 392 -31.93 -31.68 11.36
N CYS A 393 -32.35 -30.42 11.39
CA CYS A 393 -31.93 -29.42 10.43
C CYS A 393 -31.34 -28.22 11.15
N TYR A 394 -30.08 -27.93 10.83
CA TYR A 394 -29.30 -26.90 11.49
C TYR A 394 -29.26 -25.64 10.62
N ALA A 395 -28.22 -24.83 10.73
CA ALA A 395 -28.25 -23.49 10.16
C ALA A 395 -26.94 -23.06 9.52
N SER A 396 -27.06 -22.56 8.30
CA SER A 396 -25.96 -21.96 7.57
C SER A 396 -25.58 -20.56 8.06
N GLY A 397 -24.39 -20.10 7.68
CA GLY A 397 -23.86 -18.80 8.06
C GLY A 397 -24.40 -17.65 7.21
N GLY A 398 -24.47 -16.45 7.79
CA GLY A 398 -24.74 -15.21 7.05
C GLY A 398 -23.52 -14.71 6.27
N GLY A 399 -23.73 -14.11 5.10
CA GLY A 399 -22.65 -13.56 4.27
C GLY A 399 -22.10 -12.25 4.81
N GLY A 400 -20.79 -12.00 4.67
CA GLY A 400 -20.17 -10.72 5.03
C GLY A 400 -20.53 -9.61 4.04
N SER A 401 -20.57 -8.35 4.47
CA SER A 401 -20.82 -7.22 3.55
C SER A 401 -19.65 -7.01 2.59
N GLY A 402 -19.90 -6.34 1.47
CA GLY A 402 -18.84 -5.73 0.67
C GLY A 402 -18.13 -4.61 1.44
N GLY A 403 -16.90 -4.32 1.04
CA GLY A 403 -16.05 -3.26 1.58
C GLY A 403 -16.22 -1.94 0.83
N VAL A 404 -15.16 -1.14 0.76
CA VAL A 404 -15.16 0.12 0.01
C VAL A 404 -13.91 0.28 -0.83
N ILE A 405 -14.08 0.72 -2.07
CA ILE A 405 -12.98 1.00 -3.01
C ILE A 405 -13.05 2.48 -3.40
N TYR A 406 -11.99 3.21 -3.11
CA TYR A 406 -11.85 4.64 -3.41
C TYR A 406 -10.86 4.85 -4.56
N PHE A 407 -11.25 5.66 -5.53
CA PHE A 407 -10.40 6.19 -6.59
C PHE A 407 -10.37 7.72 -6.52
N SER A 408 -9.27 8.32 -6.98
CA SER A 408 -9.17 9.77 -7.17
C SER A 408 -9.85 10.30 -8.44
N GLY A 409 -10.45 9.43 -9.25
CA GLY A 409 -11.18 9.76 -10.47
C GLY A 409 -12.11 8.61 -10.89
N SER A 410 -12.72 8.73 -12.07
CA SER A 410 -13.56 7.67 -12.66
C SER A 410 -12.84 6.32 -12.68
N VAL A 411 -13.59 5.22 -12.57
CA VAL A 411 -13.01 3.88 -12.74
C VAL A 411 -12.37 3.79 -14.14
N PRO A 412 -11.05 3.56 -14.23
CA PRO A 412 -10.35 3.56 -15.51
C PRO A 412 -10.74 2.39 -16.42
N GLY A 413 -10.64 2.58 -17.75
CA GLY A 413 -10.85 1.49 -18.70
C GLY A 413 -9.83 0.35 -18.49
N GLY A 414 -10.31 -0.90 -18.54
CA GLY A 414 -9.49 -2.10 -18.26
C GLY A 414 -9.42 -2.49 -16.77
N VAL A 415 -9.95 -1.65 -15.87
CA VAL A 415 -10.04 -1.93 -14.44
C VAL A 415 -11.44 -2.46 -14.10
N THR A 416 -11.52 -3.62 -13.46
CA THR A 416 -12.76 -4.06 -12.78
C THR A 416 -12.65 -3.72 -11.30
N ALA A 417 -13.72 -3.18 -10.71
CA ALA A 417 -13.79 -2.85 -9.29
C ALA A 417 -15.07 -3.44 -8.70
N THR A 418 -14.94 -4.39 -7.77
CA THR A 418 -16.08 -5.05 -7.13
C THR A 418 -16.00 -4.95 -5.62
N ALA A 419 -17.09 -4.54 -5.00
CA ALA A 419 -17.31 -4.63 -3.57
C ALA A 419 -18.62 -5.39 -3.33
N SER A 420 -18.72 -6.64 -3.80
CA SER A 420 -19.94 -7.43 -3.62
C SER A 420 -20.10 -7.89 -2.18
N GLY A 421 -21.35 -8.04 -1.72
CA GLY A 421 -21.62 -8.80 -0.52
C GLY A 421 -21.29 -10.28 -0.75
N GLY A 422 -20.89 -10.97 0.31
CA GLY A 422 -20.76 -12.42 0.30
C GLY A 422 -22.14 -13.07 0.29
N SER A 423 -22.29 -14.17 -0.43
CA SER A 423 -23.52 -14.96 -0.42
C SER A 423 -23.76 -15.56 0.97
N ALA A 424 -25.02 -15.85 1.28
CA ALA A 424 -25.35 -16.70 2.41
C ALA A 424 -24.74 -18.10 2.22
N GLY A 425 -24.47 -18.80 3.31
CA GLY A 425 -24.10 -20.21 3.24
C GLY A 425 -25.30 -21.05 2.77
N PRO A 426 -25.10 -22.02 1.86
CA PRO A 426 -26.13 -23.01 1.58
C PRO A 426 -26.30 -23.97 2.77
N GLU A 427 -27.52 -24.45 2.93
CA GLU A 427 -27.88 -25.63 3.72
C GLU A 427 -27.94 -26.81 2.74
N ILE A 428 -27.22 -27.89 3.02
CA ILE A 428 -27.18 -29.09 2.17
C ILE A 428 -27.68 -30.31 2.93
N ASN A 429 -28.27 -31.25 2.19
CA ASN A 429 -28.88 -32.47 2.74
C ASN A 429 -30.01 -32.23 3.75
N HIS A 430 -30.73 -31.10 3.60
CA HIS A 430 -31.89 -30.75 4.42
C HIS A 430 -32.95 -31.85 4.42
N ASP A 431 -33.32 -32.30 5.61
CA ASP A 431 -34.30 -33.36 5.80
C ASP A 431 -35.74 -32.83 5.65
N VAL A 432 -36.53 -33.52 4.82
CA VAL A 432 -37.90 -33.10 4.47
C VAL A 432 -38.88 -33.10 5.65
N SER A 433 -38.52 -33.72 6.77
CA SER A 433 -39.37 -33.79 7.97
C SER A 433 -39.12 -32.65 8.97
N CYS A 434 -38.19 -31.73 8.67
CA CYS A 434 -37.93 -30.55 9.48
C CYS A 434 -39.03 -29.48 9.36
N ASN A 435 -39.02 -28.53 10.30
CA ASN A 435 -39.85 -27.34 10.21
C ASN A 435 -39.38 -26.44 9.07
N THR A 436 -40.17 -25.42 8.73
CA THR A 436 -39.78 -24.40 7.75
C THR A 436 -38.41 -23.81 8.08
N ALA A 437 -37.48 -23.92 7.13
CA ALA A 437 -36.13 -23.39 7.27
C ALA A 437 -36.13 -21.89 7.58
N VAL A 438 -35.26 -21.47 8.50
CA VAL A 438 -35.04 -20.06 8.81
C VAL A 438 -33.77 -19.62 8.09
N ALA A 439 -33.97 -18.98 6.93
CA ALA A 439 -32.90 -18.65 6.00
C ALA A 439 -31.82 -17.74 6.61
N SER A 440 -30.57 -18.02 6.24
CA SER A 440 -29.48 -17.06 6.32
C SER A 440 -29.56 -16.06 5.15
N PHE A 441 -28.92 -14.90 5.31
CA PHE A 441 -28.96 -13.83 4.31
C PHE A 441 -27.57 -13.51 3.76
N PRO A 442 -27.48 -13.07 2.48
CA PRO A 442 -26.24 -12.52 1.94
C PRO A 442 -25.91 -11.19 2.64
N GLY A 443 -24.64 -10.84 2.67
CA GLY A 443 -24.22 -9.49 3.03
C GLY A 443 -24.63 -8.50 1.94
N LEU A 444 -24.79 -7.23 2.31
CA LEU A 444 -25.07 -6.18 1.33
C LEU A 444 -23.80 -5.84 0.54
N ALA A 445 -23.98 -5.43 -0.72
CA ALA A 445 -22.90 -4.88 -1.51
C ALA A 445 -22.32 -3.62 -0.83
N GLY A 446 -21.01 -3.48 -0.95
CA GLY A 446 -20.25 -2.32 -0.53
C GLY A 446 -20.30 -1.20 -1.56
N GLN A 447 -19.28 -0.33 -1.56
CA GLN A 447 -19.27 0.89 -2.36
C GLN A 447 -18.01 1.03 -3.21
N VAL A 448 -18.17 1.58 -4.42
CA VAL A 448 -17.07 2.06 -5.25
C VAL A 448 -17.24 3.56 -5.41
N ILE A 449 -16.25 4.34 -4.96
CA ILE A 449 -16.31 5.80 -4.88
C ILE A 449 -15.19 6.37 -5.75
N THR A 450 -15.56 7.17 -6.75
CA THR A 450 -14.64 7.66 -7.80
C THR A 450 -14.12 9.09 -7.60
N SER A 451 -14.50 9.75 -6.51
CA SER A 451 -14.13 11.15 -6.25
C SER A 451 -13.55 11.28 -4.85
N TYR A 452 -12.45 10.57 -4.60
CA TYR A 452 -11.80 10.52 -3.31
C TYR A 452 -10.40 11.13 -3.31
N THR A 453 -10.20 12.04 -2.38
CA THR A 453 -8.89 12.61 -2.06
C THR A 453 -8.66 12.41 -0.57
N PHE A 454 -7.62 11.64 -0.24
CA PHE A 454 -7.16 11.56 1.14
C PHE A 454 -6.62 12.92 1.57
N ARG A 455 -6.79 13.27 2.84
CA ARG A 455 -6.37 14.57 3.36
C ARG A 455 -5.04 14.45 4.09
N SER A 456 -4.17 15.41 3.84
CA SER A 456 -2.97 15.67 4.63
C SER A 456 -3.04 17.10 5.17
N SER A 457 -2.52 17.31 6.37
CA SER A 457 -2.42 18.66 6.93
C SER A 457 -1.46 19.51 6.10
N LEU A 458 -1.77 20.81 6.01
CA LEU A 458 -0.90 21.83 5.41
C LEU A 458 -0.43 22.86 6.46
N VAL A 459 -0.85 22.69 7.72
CA VAL A 459 -0.52 23.60 8.82
C VAL A 459 0.77 23.11 9.49
N LEU A 460 1.87 23.86 9.34
CA LEU A 460 3.18 23.48 9.89
C LEU A 460 3.16 23.40 11.42
N SER A 461 3.93 22.46 11.99
CA SER A 461 4.13 22.32 13.43
C SER A 461 5.26 23.26 13.89
N ASN A 462 4.89 24.45 14.36
CA ASN A 462 5.83 25.58 14.53
C ASN A 462 6.90 25.47 15.66
N SER A 463 7.15 24.30 16.26
CA SER A 463 7.95 24.26 17.51
C SER A 463 8.96 23.12 17.70
N TYR A 464 8.83 21.97 17.03
CA TYR A 464 9.73 20.81 17.26
C TYR A 464 10.47 20.37 16.00
N CYS A 465 9.85 20.56 14.84
CA CYS A 465 10.50 20.38 13.53
C CYS A 465 11.43 21.54 13.16
N THR A 466 11.62 22.53 14.05
CA THR A 466 12.55 23.66 13.87
C THR A 466 13.59 23.76 14.98
N ASN A 467 13.33 23.17 16.16
CA ASN A 467 14.22 23.19 17.33
C ASN A 467 14.99 21.87 17.56
N LEU A 468 14.65 20.79 16.83
CA LEU A 468 15.35 19.50 16.85
C LEU A 468 15.53 18.92 15.44
N LEU A 469 15.79 19.76 14.44
CA LEU A 469 16.18 19.28 13.11
C LEU A 469 17.60 18.68 13.19
N PRO A 470 17.81 17.41 12.87
CA PRO A 470 19.03 16.98 12.23
C PRO A 470 18.93 17.24 10.72
N VAL A 471 18.39 18.39 10.27
CA VAL A 471 18.73 18.88 8.93
C VAL A 471 20.07 19.57 9.06
N GLU A 472 21.10 18.74 9.07
CA GLU A 472 22.46 19.22 8.88
C GLU A 472 22.60 19.84 7.51
N LEU A 473 21.80 19.44 6.52
CA LEU A 473 22.07 19.70 5.12
C LEU A 473 20.91 20.49 4.49
N VAL A 474 21.10 21.80 4.36
CA VAL A 474 20.15 22.79 3.82
C VAL A 474 19.85 22.55 2.34
N SER A 475 20.86 22.15 1.57
CA SER A 475 20.72 21.88 0.15
C SER A 475 21.78 20.90 -0.32
N PHE A 476 21.42 20.07 -1.29
CA PHE A 476 22.33 19.21 -2.03
C PHE A 476 21.96 19.24 -3.52
N SER A 477 22.92 19.59 -4.35
CA SER A 477 22.82 19.58 -5.81
C SER A 477 23.96 18.77 -6.42
N ALA A 478 23.67 18.16 -7.57
CA ALA A 478 24.66 17.50 -8.40
C ALA A 478 24.28 17.74 -9.87
N TYR A 479 25.25 18.09 -10.72
CA TYR A 479 25.02 18.31 -12.14
C TYR A 479 26.27 17.97 -12.96
N PHE A 480 26.06 17.54 -14.20
CA PHE A 480 27.16 17.25 -15.13
C PHE A 480 27.66 18.54 -15.77
N ASN A 481 28.97 18.76 -15.78
CA ASN A 481 29.60 19.92 -16.41
C ASN A 481 30.99 19.54 -16.93
N ALA A 482 31.29 19.83 -18.21
CA ALA A 482 32.63 19.67 -18.80
C ALA A 482 33.32 18.32 -18.51
N GLY A 483 32.61 17.19 -18.63
CA GLY A 483 33.18 15.85 -18.43
C GLY A 483 33.17 15.33 -16.99
N LYS A 484 32.75 16.14 -16.02
CA LYS A 484 32.70 15.80 -14.59
C LYS A 484 31.31 16.00 -14.01
N VAL A 485 31.04 15.40 -12.84
CA VAL A 485 29.85 15.73 -12.03
C VAL A 485 30.26 16.65 -10.90
N VAL A 486 29.65 17.82 -10.84
CA VAL A 486 29.87 18.82 -9.78
C VAL A 486 28.78 18.66 -8.73
N LEU A 487 29.19 18.39 -7.50
CA LEU A 487 28.35 18.28 -6.31
C LEU A 487 28.53 19.52 -5.46
N SER A 488 27.44 20.06 -4.93
CA SER A 488 27.48 21.14 -3.93
C SER A 488 26.45 20.90 -2.85
N TRP A 489 26.85 21.11 -1.60
CA TRP A 489 25.92 21.05 -0.48
C TRP A 489 26.15 22.18 0.52
N LYS A 490 25.08 22.55 1.22
CA LYS A 490 25.10 23.54 2.29
C LYS A 490 24.66 22.90 3.60
N THR A 491 25.32 23.25 4.70
CA THR A 491 25.00 22.85 6.07
C THR A 491 24.81 24.06 6.99
N VAL A 492 23.94 23.94 7.99
CA VAL A 492 23.65 24.99 8.98
C VAL A 492 24.36 24.78 10.32
N GLN A 493 24.96 23.61 10.55
CA GLN A 493 25.65 23.27 11.81
C GLN A 493 26.97 22.53 11.54
N PRO A 494 27.87 23.09 10.73
CA PRO A 494 29.13 22.42 10.40
C PRO A 494 30.01 22.14 11.63
N GLU A 495 29.82 22.86 12.74
CA GLU A 495 30.51 22.66 14.00
C GLU A 495 30.18 21.32 14.70
N LEU A 496 29.01 20.74 14.41
CA LEU A 496 28.56 19.45 14.94
C LEU A 496 28.94 18.26 14.04
N VAL A 497 29.28 18.56 12.78
CA VAL A 497 29.71 17.57 11.79
C VAL A 497 31.20 17.29 11.98
N ASP A 498 31.59 16.03 11.86
CA ASP A 498 32.98 15.59 11.79
C ASP A 498 33.46 15.59 10.34
N HIS A 499 32.79 14.82 9.47
CA HIS A 499 33.09 14.78 8.04
C HIS A 499 31.89 14.34 7.18
N PHE A 500 32.00 14.60 5.89
CA PHE A 500 31.08 14.17 4.83
C PHE A 500 31.74 13.09 3.99
N VAL A 501 31.04 12.00 3.70
CA VAL A 501 31.43 10.96 2.75
C VAL A 501 30.53 11.06 1.52
N ILE A 502 31.14 11.25 0.35
CA ILE A 502 30.46 11.29 -0.93
C ILE A 502 30.36 9.87 -1.44
N GLU A 503 29.15 9.39 -1.64
CA GLU A 503 28.90 8.07 -2.19
C GLU A 503 28.28 8.19 -3.58
N ARG A 504 28.77 7.35 -4.51
CA ARG A 504 28.22 7.21 -5.86
C ARG A 504 27.66 5.79 -6.04
N SER A 505 26.56 5.70 -6.76
CA SER A 505 25.97 4.45 -7.19
C SER A 505 25.59 4.52 -8.67
N GLU A 506 25.64 3.40 -9.37
CA GLU A 506 25.19 3.28 -10.76
C GLU A 506 23.73 2.82 -10.84
N ASP A 507 23.21 2.22 -9.77
CA ASP A 507 21.89 1.58 -9.68
C ASP A 507 21.03 2.08 -8.51
N ALA A 508 21.53 3.06 -7.74
CA ALA A 508 20.98 3.58 -6.49
C ALA A 508 20.89 2.56 -5.33
N MET A 509 21.44 1.36 -5.49
CA MET A 509 21.41 0.29 -4.49
C MET A 509 22.81 0.01 -3.93
N HIS A 510 23.81 -0.13 -4.79
CA HIS A 510 25.20 -0.39 -4.41
C HIS A 510 25.99 0.92 -4.42
N TRP A 511 26.46 1.33 -3.24
CA TRP A 511 27.12 2.61 -3.03
C TRP A 511 28.62 2.43 -2.84
N ILE A 512 29.41 3.20 -3.59
CA ILE A 512 30.86 3.23 -3.52
C ILE A 512 31.28 4.61 -2.99
N GLU A 513 32.11 4.63 -1.96
CA GLU A 513 32.70 5.86 -1.44
C GLU A 513 33.66 6.45 -2.48
N ARG A 514 33.44 7.73 -2.84
CA ARG A 514 34.25 8.45 -3.82
C ARG A 514 35.24 9.39 -3.17
N ASN A 515 34.83 10.04 -2.09
CA ASN A 515 35.68 10.97 -1.37
C ASN A 515 35.14 11.25 0.04
N THR A 516 36.03 11.74 0.91
CA THR A 516 35.70 12.24 2.24
C THR A 516 36.13 13.71 2.36
N VAL A 517 35.24 14.54 2.89
CA VAL A 517 35.47 15.98 3.10
C VAL A 517 35.27 16.28 4.58
N ALA A 518 36.34 16.65 5.28
CA ALA A 518 36.25 17.09 6.67
C ALA A 518 35.36 18.34 6.79
N ALA A 519 34.56 18.39 7.85
CA ALA A 519 33.77 19.58 8.16
C ALA A 519 34.63 20.63 8.88
N ASP A 520 34.41 21.89 8.52
CA ASP A 520 35.01 23.06 9.15
C ASP A 520 33.90 23.88 9.81
N ALA A 521 34.05 24.12 11.12
CA ALA A 521 33.04 24.80 11.95
C ALA A 521 32.63 26.20 11.45
N THR A 522 33.42 26.83 10.59
CA THR A 522 33.13 28.17 10.02
C THR A 522 32.54 28.10 8.61
N LYS A 523 32.57 26.93 7.96
CA LYS A 523 32.20 26.75 6.56
C LYS A 523 30.84 26.09 6.45
N THR A 524 29.91 26.78 5.80
CA THR A 524 28.53 26.29 5.59
C THR A 524 28.31 25.70 4.21
N VAL A 525 29.20 25.89 3.24
CA VAL A 525 29.04 25.40 1.85
C VAL A 525 30.24 24.56 1.45
N TYR A 526 29.97 23.38 0.91
CA TYR A 526 30.96 22.40 0.49
C TYR A 526 30.68 21.95 -0.94
N GLY A 527 31.67 21.30 -1.54
CA GLY A 527 31.55 20.78 -2.89
C GLY A 527 32.57 19.68 -3.17
N TYR A 528 32.27 18.91 -4.20
CA TYR A 528 33.13 17.84 -4.70
C TYR A 528 32.93 17.69 -6.21
N GLU A 529 33.97 17.31 -6.92
CA GLU A 529 33.92 17.05 -8.36
C GLU A 529 34.27 15.58 -8.62
N ASP A 530 33.33 14.80 -9.13
CA ASP A 530 33.65 13.47 -9.68
C ASP A 530 34.18 13.65 -11.09
N LEU A 531 35.50 13.47 -11.25
CA LEU A 531 36.22 13.62 -12.52
C LEU A 531 36.05 12.42 -13.45
N SER A 532 35.44 11.33 -12.99
CA SER A 532 35.27 10.12 -13.79
C SER A 532 33.90 9.49 -13.55
N PRO A 533 32.81 10.22 -13.83
CA PRO A 533 31.48 9.66 -13.77
C PRO A 533 31.35 8.59 -14.85
N VAL A 534 30.58 7.53 -14.56
CA VAL A 534 30.32 6.51 -15.57
C VAL A 534 29.40 7.07 -16.65
N PRO A 535 29.58 6.74 -17.94
CA PRO A 535 28.61 7.09 -18.96
C PRO A 535 27.20 6.59 -18.61
N GLY A 536 26.18 7.44 -18.76
CA GLY A 536 24.82 7.13 -18.34
C GLY A 536 24.51 7.59 -16.90
N ASN A 537 23.79 6.76 -16.14
CA ASN A 537 23.26 7.16 -14.84
C ASN A 537 24.35 7.17 -13.76
N ASN A 538 24.42 8.26 -12.99
CA ASN A 538 25.20 8.36 -11.77
C ASN A 538 24.29 8.89 -10.65
N PHE A 539 24.19 8.15 -9.55
CA PHE A 539 23.45 8.56 -8.36
C PHE A 539 24.43 8.98 -7.28
N TYR A 540 24.20 10.12 -6.65
CA TYR A 540 25.04 10.64 -5.58
C TYR A 540 24.22 10.86 -4.32
N ARG A 541 24.83 10.59 -3.17
CA ARG A 541 24.35 11.02 -1.86
C ARG A 541 25.52 11.42 -0.98
N ILE A 542 25.23 12.25 0.02
CA ILE A 542 26.18 12.63 1.07
C ILE A 542 25.82 11.84 2.31
N LYS A 543 26.76 11.06 2.82
CA LYS A 543 26.72 10.42 4.14
C LYS A 543 27.46 11.33 5.12
N ILE A 544 26.83 11.65 6.24
CA ILE A 544 27.31 12.67 7.18
C ILE A 544 27.65 11.98 8.49
N PHE A 545 28.89 12.15 8.95
CA PHE A 545 29.34 11.69 10.26
C PHE A 545 29.43 12.87 11.20
N ARG A 546 28.78 12.76 12.37
CA ARG A 546 28.89 13.74 13.45
C ARG A 546 30.06 13.43 14.37
N LYS A 547 30.49 14.43 15.13
CA LYS A 547 31.47 14.29 16.21
C LYS A 547 31.02 13.35 17.34
N ASN A 548 29.71 13.10 17.47
CA ASN A 548 29.14 12.12 18.40
C ASN A 548 28.92 10.74 17.77
N ASN A 549 29.51 10.47 16.60
CA ASN A 549 29.40 9.23 15.82
C ASN A 549 28.02 8.92 15.23
N ALA A 550 27.04 9.83 15.32
CA ALA A 550 25.78 9.66 14.61
C ALA A 550 25.98 9.81 13.09
N VAL A 551 25.28 8.98 12.32
CA VAL A 551 25.35 8.96 10.85
C VAL A 551 24.00 9.36 10.26
N SER A 552 24.01 10.24 9.26
CA SER A 552 22.82 10.61 8.49
C SER A 552 23.13 10.65 6.98
N TYR A 553 22.10 10.76 6.14
CA TYR A 553 22.24 10.79 4.68
C TYR A 553 21.44 11.93 4.06
N SER A 554 21.95 12.50 2.97
CA SER A 554 21.17 13.38 2.10
C SER A 554 20.15 12.59 1.28
N GLY A 555 19.19 13.31 0.67
CA GLY A 555 18.46 12.77 -0.47
C GLY A 555 19.40 12.42 -1.63
N VAL A 556 18.99 11.49 -2.49
CA VAL A 556 19.76 11.07 -3.66
C VAL A 556 19.63 12.07 -4.81
N ARG A 557 20.71 12.31 -5.55
CA ARG A 557 20.73 13.11 -6.79
C ARG A 557 21.17 12.26 -7.96
N LYS A 558 20.33 12.17 -8.98
CA LYS A 558 20.64 11.51 -10.24
C LYS A 558 21.24 12.52 -11.21
N VAL A 559 22.38 12.18 -11.81
CA VAL A 559 23.05 12.93 -12.86
C VAL A 559 23.31 11.97 -14.02
N ILE A 560 23.01 12.41 -15.25
CA ILE A 560 23.26 11.62 -16.44
C ILE A 560 24.53 12.18 -17.10
N ALA A 561 25.60 11.39 -17.13
CA ALA A 561 26.78 11.71 -17.92
C ALA A 561 26.53 11.26 -19.38
N PRO A 562 26.83 12.09 -20.39
CA PRO A 562 26.65 11.71 -21.78
C PRO A 562 27.40 10.42 -22.11
N LEU A 563 26.73 9.52 -22.84
CA LEU A 563 27.41 8.43 -23.54
C LEU A 563 28.39 9.09 -24.51
N GLY A 564 29.65 8.66 -24.54
CA GLY A 564 30.79 9.36 -25.18
C GLY A 564 30.64 9.76 -26.66
N ASN A 565 29.49 9.49 -27.30
CA ASN A 565 29.14 9.86 -28.66
C ASN A 565 27.97 10.85 -28.78
N GLU A 566 27.33 11.31 -27.69
CA GLU A 566 26.31 12.37 -27.77
C GLU A 566 26.98 13.76 -27.80
N VAL A 567 27.23 14.26 -29.02
CA VAL A 567 27.87 15.56 -29.24
C VAL A 567 26.94 16.72 -28.88
N ILE A 568 25.60 16.55 -28.90
CA ILE A 568 24.64 17.61 -28.60
C ILE A 568 23.64 17.15 -27.53
N ALA A 569 23.55 17.90 -26.42
CA ALA A 569 22.58 17.65 -25.34
C ALA A 569 21.65 18.85 -25.11
N ILE A 570 20.40 18.56 -24.74
CA ILE A 570 19.34 19.56 -24.49
C ILE A 570 18.74 19.31 -23.10
N TYR A 571 18.78 20.33 -22.23
CA TYR A 571 18.27 20.24 -20.86
C TYR A 571 17.79 21.60 -20.32
N PRO A 572 16.88 21.67 -19.34
CA PRO A 572 16.15 20.54 -18.79
C PRO A 572 15.17 19.96 -19.81
N ASN A 573 14.88 18.67 -19.68
CA ASN A 573 13.82 17.99 -20.40
C ASN A 573 13.16 17.02 -19.41
N PRO A 574 11.94 17.27 -18.94
CA PRO A 574 10.99 18.29 -19.41
C PRO A 574 11.39 19.76 -19.17
N ALA A 575 10.90 20.70 -19.99
CA ALA A 575 11.18 22.15 -19.92
C ALA A 575 9.92 23.00 -19.73
N SER A 576 10.06 24.20 -19.14
CA SER A 576 8.96 25.14 -18.88
C SER A 576 9.24 26.55 -19.44
N GLY A 577 9.83 26.64 -20.63
CA GLY A 577 10.04 27.90 -21.37
C GLY A 577 11.49 28.26 -21.71
N LYS A 578 12.47 27.62 -21.07
CA LYS A 578 13.91 27.79 -21.38
C LYS A 578 14.60 26.44 -21.42
N ILE A 579 15.57 26.31 -22.32
CA ILE A 579 16.48 25.16 -22.41
C ILE A 579 17.91 25.62 -22.62
N PHE A 580 18.84 24.72 -22.33
CA PHE A 580 20.26 24.81 -22.59
C PHE A 580 20.61 23.78 -23.65
N VAL A 581 21.27 24.23 -24.71
CA VAL A 581 21.84 23.39 -25.75
C VAL A 581 23.35 23.38 -25.55
N SER A 582 23.94 22.20 -25.40
CA SER A 582 25.38 22.04 -25.19
C SER A 582 26.02 21.20 -26.28
N GLY A 583 27.31 21.42 -26.52
CA GLY A 583 28.14 20.63 -27.43
C GLY A 583 28.06 21.04 -28.91
N LEU A 584 27.61 22.27 -29.18
CA LEU A 584 27.73 22.90 -30.49
C LEU A 584 29.13 23.49 -30.69
N ASN A 585 29.77 23.13 -31.80
CA ASN A 585 31.13 23.58 -32.15
C ASN A 585 31.13 24.65 -33.26
N SER A 586 29.98 24.92 -33.87
CA SER A 586 29.79 25.90 -34.93
C SER A 586 28.35 26.42 -34.96
N SER A 587 28.13 27.54 -35.65
CA SER A 587 26.77 28.05 -35.86
C SER A 587 25.89 26.99 -36.52
N SER A 588 24.73 26.74 -35.92
CA SER A 588 23.83 25.65 -36.32
C SER A 588 22.37 26.12 -36.33
N PRO A 589 21.54 25.66 -37.28
CA PRO A 589 20.10 25.91 -37.24
C PRO A 589 19.48 25.15 -36.07
N PHE A 590 18.60 25.83 -35.33
CA PHE A 590 17.80 25.27 -34.24
C PHE A 590 16.33 25.37 -34.65
N THR A 591 15.66 24.23 -34.76
CA THR A 591 14.25 24.14 -35.17
C THR A 591 13.47 23.27 -34.20
N VAL A 592 12.22 23.60 -33.94
CA VAL A 592 11.30 22.85 -33.08
C VAL A 592 10.07 22.48 -33.92
N PHE A 593 9.72 21.21 -33.92
CA PHE A 593 8.57 20.64 -34.60
C PHE A 593 7.57 20.07 -33.58
N ASP A 594 6.28 20.13 -33.90
CA ASP A 594 5.28 19.37 -33.17
C ASP A 594 5.29 17.87 -33.56
N GLN A 595 4.42 17.09 -32.93
CA GLN A 595 4.28 15.66 -33.18
C GLN A 595 3.84 15.29 -34.62
N MET A 596 3.29 16.24 -35.37
CA MET A 596 2.90 16.07 -36.77
C MET A 596 4.00 16.50 -37.75
N GLY A 597 5.15 16.94 -37.23
CA GLY A 597 6.28 17.44 -38.04
C GLY A 597 6.10 18.89 -38.51
N LYS A 598 5.11 19.63 -37.99
CA LYS A 598 4.94 21.05 -38.32
C LYS A 598 5.99 21.87 -37.58
N LEU A 599 6.70 22.74 -38.31
CA LEU A 599 7.66 23.68 -37.73
C LEU A 599 6.93 24.69 -36.84
N ILE A 600 7.30 24.75 -35.56
CA ILE A 600 6.73 25.63 -34.53
C ILE A 600 7.66 26.80 -34.22
N PHE A 601 8.97 26.56 -34.25
CA PHE A 601 9.98 27.55 -33.90
C PHE A 601 11.26 27.33 -34.69
N GLU A 602 11.89 28.41 -35.13
CA GLU A 602 13.18 28.39 -35.80
C GLU A 602 14.05 29.54 -35.28
N LYS A 603 15.32 29.23 -35.01
CA LYS A 603 16.34 30.19 -34.62
C LYS A 603 17.69 29.74 -35.17
N LYS A 604 18.50 30.68 -35.64
CA LYS A 604 19.91 30.39 -35.90
C LYS A 604 20.70 30.59 -34.62
N ILE A 605 21.38 29.54 -34.16
CA ILE A 605 22.28 29.65 -33.03
C ILE A 605 23.66 30.04 -33.56
N ILE A 606 24.18 31.18 -33.09
CA ILE A 606 25.54 31.65 -33.34
C ILE A 606 26.24 31.67 -31.99
N THR A 607 27.30 30.88 -31.83
CA THR A 607 28.01 30.78 -30.56
C THR A 607 29.50 30.53 -30.76
N THR A 608 30.29 31.01 -29.79
CA THR A 608 31.65 30.54 -29.48
C THR A 608 31.70 29.83 -28.12
N GLN A 609 30.56 29.72 -27.44
CA GLN A 609 30.38 29.12 -26.11
C GLN A 609 29.87 27.67 -26.23
N HIS A 610 30.33 26.79 -25.34
CA HIS A 610 29.96 25.37 -25.31
C HIS A 610 28.52 25.09 -24.87
N ILE A 611 27.86 26.05 -24.21
CA ILE A 611 26.46 25.96 -23.74
C ILE A 611 25.74 27.24 -24.14
N ILE A 612 24.54 27.11 -24.70
CA ILE A 612 23.70 28.23 -25.12
C ILE A 612 22.34 28.10 -24.48
N GLU A 613 21.88 29.19 -23.87
CA GLU A 613 20.50 29.33 -23.45
C GLU A 613 19.61 29.66 -24.66
N VAL A 614 18.49 28.93 -24.78
CA VAL A 614 17.46 29.16 -25.79
C VAL A 614 16.13 29.34 -25.08
N ASP A 615 15.60 30.56 -25.16
CA ASP A 615 14.20 30.84 -24.82
C ASP A 615 13.29 30.17 -25.85
N LEU A 616 12.38 29.34 -25.36
CA LEU A 616 11.34 28.72 -26.16
C LEU A 616 10.12 29.67 -26.25
N PRO A 617 9.36 29.64 -27.36
CA PRO A 617 8.07 30.30 -27.39
C PRO A 617 7.12 29.66 -26.38
N SER A 618 5.98 30.30 -26.11
CA SER A 618 4.91 29.67 -25.33
C SER A 618 4.41 28.42 -26.08
N LEU A 619 4.80 27.25 -25.58
CA LEU A 619 4.43 25.95 -26.12
C LEU A 619 3.38 25.31 -25.20
N PRO A 620 2.27 24.78 -25.75
CA PRO A 620 1.38 23.91 -25.00
C PRO A 620 2.11 22.72 -24.37
N LYS A 621 1.58 22.21 -23.24
CA LYS A 621 2.09 20.97 -22.63
C LYS A 621 2.00 19.82 -23.64
N GLY A 622 3.11 19.12 -23.87
CA GLY A 622 3.18 18.13 -24.95
C GLY A 622 4.60 17.73 -25.32
N VAL A 623 4.73 16.90 -26.36
CA VAL A 623 6.01 16.42 -26.88
C VAL A 623 6.33 17.10 -28.21
N TYR A 624 7.58 17.55 -28.33
CA TYR A 624 8.14 18.24 -29.49
C TYR A 624 9.43 17.55 -29.95
N LEU A 625 9.80 17.78 -31.20
CA LEU A 625 11.09 17.38 -31.75
C LEU A 625 11.94 18.63 -31.98
N ILE A 626 13.09 18.71 -31.33
CA ILE A 626 14.10 19.72 -31.62
C ILE A 626 15.09 19.14 -32.60
N ARG A 627 15.41 19.89 -33.64
CA ARG A 627 16.56 19.61 -34.50
C ARG A 627 17.60 20.72 -34.35
N VAL A 628 18.84 20.32 -34.08
CA VAL A 628 20.01 21.20 -34.01
C VAL A 628 21.08 20.65 -34.94
N GLY A 629 21.35 21.37 -36.04
CA GLY A 629 22.15 20.81 -37.13
C GLY A 629 21.52 19.53 -37.71
N ASP A 630 22.28 18.42 -37.70
CA ASP A 630 21.82 17.08 -38.11
C ASP A 630 21.28 16.25 -36.95
N THR A 631 21.30 16.76 -35.72
CA THR A 631 20.84 16.03 -34.53
C THR A 631 19.39 16.35 -34.24
N VAL A 632 18.57 15.32 -34.05
CA VAL A 632 17.17 15.43 -33.61
C VAL A 632 17.05 14.90 -32.18
N LYS A 633 16.36 15.64 -31.31
CA LYS A 633 16.12 15.32 -29.90
C LYS A 633 14.65 15.53 -29.56
N ARG A 634 14.12 14.68 -28.69
CA ARG A 634 12.78 14.87 -28.12
C ARG A 634 12.82 15.92 -27.01
N LEU A 635 11.86 16.83 -26.97
CA LEU A 635 11.62 17.80 -25.90
C LEU A 635 10.21 17.62 -25.34
N SER A 636 10.05 17.57 -24.02
CA SER A 636 8.74 17.54 -23.35
C SER A 636 8.47 18.88 -22.66
N ILE A 637 7.29 19.46 -22.86
CA ILE A 637 6.83 20.69 -22.20
C ILE A 637 5.75 20.33 -21.16
N TYR A 638 5.83 20.90 -19.95
CA TYR A 638 4.94 20.58 -18.82
C TYR A 638 4.31 21.80 -18.15
#